data_AF-W4QF32-F1
#
_entry.id   AF-W4QF32-F1
#
_cell.length_a   1.000
_cell.length_b   1.000
_cell.length_c   1.000
_cell.angle_alpha   90.00
_cell.angle_beta   90.00
_cell.angle_gamma   90.00
#
_symmetry.space_group_name_H-M   'P 1'
#
loop_
_entity.id
_entity.type
_entity.pdbx_description
1 polymer ?
#
loop_
_entity_poly.entity_id
_entity_poly.type
_entity_poly.pdbx_seq_one_letter_code
_entity_poly.pdbx_strand_id
1 'polypeptide(L)'
;MFETKKLLPAYQNAERILLAHMIRDEHVAEVVQSRLGGAFNVDDHQALAAYLFAYYAKGYEADPSLFIQQLPDEQLTRLATELTMLSVNDDYDERELDDYMRLIETYPKRVEIHQKELEVKKEKDPIKAAMMLTEIQRLKQML
;
A
#
# COMPACT_ATOMS: atom_id res chain seq x y z
N MET A 1 -21.62 23.37 -5.27
CA MET A 1 -21.37 21.94 -5.56
C MET A 1 -19.95 21.68 -5.14
N PHE A 2 -19.72 20.88 -4.11
CA PHE A 2 -18.36 20.51 -3.69
C PHE A 2 -17.96 19.29 -4.51
N GLU A 3 -16.98 19.44 -5.40
CA GLU A 3 -16.35 18.32 -6.07
C GLU A 3 -15.81 17.37 -5.01
N THR A 4 -16.45 16.21 -4.86
CA THR A 4 -15.91 15.09 -4.10
C THR A 4 -14.67 14.61 -4.85
N LYS A 5 -13.52 15.21 -4.55
CA LYS A 5 -12.21 14.57 -4.74
C LYS A 5 -12.39 13.18 -4.17
N LYS A 6 -12.52 12.16 -5.03
CA LYS A 6 -12.71 10.77 -4.60
C LYS A 6 -11.58 10.50 -3.62
N LEU A 7 -11.91 10.43 -2.34
CA LEU A 7 -10.94 10.05 -1.31
C LEU A 7 -10.38 8.72 -1.79
N LEU A 8 -9.06 8.67 -2.01
CA LEU A 8 -8.40 7.44 -2.37
C LEU A 8 -8.76 6.39 -1.30
N PRO A 9 -8.97 5.13 -1.69
CA PRO A 9 -9.14 4.05 -0.72
C PRO A 9 -8.05 4.13 0.36
N ALA A 10 -8.40 3.84 1.61
CA ALA A 10 -7.48 4.02 2.74
C ALA A 10 -6.12 3.32 2.53
N TYR A 11 -6.11 2.14 1.90
CA TYR A 11 -4.88 1.41 1.58
C TYR A 11 -3.99 2.18 0.57
N GLN A 12 -4.57 2.82 -0.46
CA GLN A 12 -3.78 3.57 -1.44
C GLN A 12 -3.15 4.81 -0.81
N ASN A 13 -3.86 5.48 0.09
CA ASN A 13 -3.27 6.58 0.86
C ASN A 13 -2.15 6.09 1.77
N ALA A 14 -2.36 4.96 2.45
CA ALA A 14 -1.33 4.35 3.30
C ALA A 14 -0.05 4.04 2.49
N GLU A 15 -0.18 3.45 1.30
CA GLU A 15 0.96 3.17 0.42
C GLU A 15 1.70 4.45 0.00
N ARG A 16 0.96 5.49 -0.38
CA ARG A 16 1.56 6.77 -0.78
C ARG A 16 2.31 7.44 0.37
N ILE A 17 1.71 7.47 1.56
CA ILE A 17 2.35 8.06 2.75
C ILE A 17 3.61 7.26 3.11
N LEU A 18 3.50 5.93 3.13
CA LEU A 18 4.63 5.05 3.43
C LEU A 18 5.79 5.24 2.45
N LEU A 19 5.51 5.25 1.14
CA LEU A 19 6.52 5.52 0.12
C LEU A 19 7.14 6.92 0.25
N ALA A 20 6.36 7.94 0.59
CA ALA A 20 6.88 9.29 0.80
C ALA A 20 7.87 9.34 1.97
N HIS A 21 7.61 8.60 3.06
CA HIS A 21 8.58 8.43 4.15
C HIS A 21 9.82 7.67 3.69
N MET A 22 9.65 6.55 2.98
CA MET A 22 10.78 5.75 2.48
C MET A 22 11.72 6.52 1.54
N ILE A 23 11.21 7.49 0.78
CA ILE A 23 12.04 8.34 -0.10
C ILE A 23 12.94 9.30 0.71
N ARG A 24 12.51 9.70 1.91
CA ARG A 24 13.19 10.68 2.76
C ARG A 24 13.99 10.06 3.90
N ASP A 25 13.73 8.80 4.20
CA ASP A 25 14.32 8.09 5.32
C ASP A 25 14.58 6.62 4.96
N GLU A 26 15.87 6.27 4.90
CA GLU A 26 16.34 4.91 4.64
C GLU A 26 15.82 3.93 5.71
N HIS A 27 15.73 4.36 6.98
CA HIS A 27 15.31 3.49 8.06
C HIS A 27 13.87 3.00 7.86
N VAL A 28 12.98 3.88 7.38
CA VAL A 28 11.62 3.50 7.05
C VAL A 28 11.61 2.48 5.91
N ALA A 29 12.45 2.67 4.89
CA ALA A 29 12.58 1.71 3.79
C ALA A 29 13.02 0.33 4.27
N GLU A 30 13.98 0.25 5.19
CA GLU A 30 14.42 -1.01 5.79
C GLU A 30 13.30 -1.72 6.57
N VAL A 31 12.60 -0.98 7.43
CA VAL A 31 11.48 -1.51 8.23
C VAL A 31 10.37 -2.04 7.33
N VAL A 32 10.01 -1.27 6.30
CA VAL A 32 8.98 -1.66 5.34
C VAL A 32 9.42 -2.87 4.53
N GLN A 33 10.68 -2.93 4.09
CA GLN A 33 11.21 -4.09 3.38
C GLN A 33 11.18 -5.35 4.25
N SER A 34 11.52 -5.23 5.53
CA SER A 34 11.52 -6.35 6.47
C SER A 34 10.11 -6.89 6.72
N ARG A 35 9.11 -5.99 6.82
CA ARG A 35 7.74 -6.35 7.18
C ARG A 35 6.85 -6.70 5.98
N LEU A 36 6.83 -5.84 4.96
CA LEU A 36 5.99 -5.99 3.77
C LEU A 36 6.76 -6.54 2.57
N GLY A 37 8.09 -6.37 2.54
CA GLY A 37 8.87 -6.60 1.33
C GLY A 37 8.34 -5.73 0.19
N GLY A 38 7.89 -6.36 -0.89
CA GLY A 38 7.28 -5.68 -2.04
C GLY A 38 5.75 -5.79 -2.10
N ALA A 39 5.05 -6.16 -1.02
CA ALA A 39 3.61 -6.45 -1.02
C ALA A 39 2.72 -5.18 -1.03
N PHE A 40 3.01 -4.23 -1.90
CA PHE A 40 2.11 -3.12 -2.20
C PHE A 40 1.00 -3.58 -3.15
N ASN A 41 -0.20 -3.00 -3.03
CA ASN A 41 -1.39 -3.42 -3.77
C ASN A 41 -1.57 -2.68 -5.10
N VAL A 42 -0.86 -1.57 -5.29
CA VAL A 42 -0.83 -0.83 -6.56
C VAL A 42 0.47 -1.15 -7.27
N ASP A 43 0.40 -1.61 -8.52
CA ASP A 43 1.55 -2.05 -9.30
C ASP A 43 2.66 -0.98 -9.38
N ASP A 44 2.29 0.28 -9.62
CA ASP A 44 3.24 1.40 -9.67
C ASP A 44 3.93 1.65 -8.31
N HIS A 45 3.20 1.47 -7.20
CA HIS A 45 3.75 1.60 -5.84
C HIS A 45 4.71 0.45 -5.53
N GLN A 46 4.36 -0.78 -5.94
CA GLN A 46 5.21 -1.95 -5.79
C GLN A 46 6.51 -1.80 -6.59
N ALA A 47 6.41 -1.35 -7.84
CA ALA A 47 7.59 -1.06 -8.66
C ALA A 47 8.46 0.01 -8.00
N LEU A 48 7.87 1.12 -7.54
CA LEU A 48 8.62 2.18 -6.89
C LEU A 48 9.33 1.72 -5.61
N ALA A 49 8.66 0.91 -4.78
CA ALA A 49 9.26 0.31 -3.58
C ALA A 49 10.47 -0.56 -3.94
N ALA A 50 10.37 -1.39 -4.98
CA ALA A 50 11.49 -2.21 -5.44
C ALA A 50 12.69 -1.35 -5.88
N TYR A 51 12.44 -0.22 -6.56
CA TYR A 51 13.50 0.73 -6.91
C TYR A 51 14.10 1.40 -5.68
N LEU A 52 13.30 1.76 -4.66
CA LEU A 52 13.81 2.30 -3.39
C LEU A 52 14.71 1.30 -2.68
N PHE A 53 14.29 0.04 -2.56
CA PHE A 53 15.12 -0.99 -1.94
C PHE A 53 16.43 -1.19 -2.71
N ALA A 54 16.38 -1.21 -4.04
CA ALA A 54 17.57 -1.31 -4.87
C ALA A 54 18.47 -0.06 -4.81
N TYR A 55 17.89 1.12 -4.57
CA TYR A 55 18.61 2.37 -4.41
C TYR A 55 19.41 2.37 -3.10
N TYR A 56 18.77 2.07 -1.96
CA TYR A 56 19.44 1.97 -0.67
C TYR A 56 20.43 0.80 -0.62
N ALA A 57 20.13 -0.34 -1.25
CA ALA A 57 21.06 -1.47 -1.34
C ALA A 57 22.38 -1.14 -2.09
N LYS A 58 22.42 -0.06 -2.89
CA LYS A 58 23.65 0.44 -3.54
C LYS A 58 24.46 1.38 -2.63
N GLY A 59 23.97 1.67 -1.42
CA GLY A 59 24.59 2.58 -0.47
C GLY A 59 24.34 4.06 -0.77
N TYR A 60 23.27 4.38 -1.51
CA TYR A 60 22.84 5.77 -1.67
C TYR A 60 22.10 6.25 -0.41
N GLU A 61 22.41 7.48 0.02
CA GLU A 61 21.68 8.14 1.11
C GLU A 61 20.27 8.55 0.68
N ALA A 62 19.40 8.89 1.64
CA ALA A 62 18.05 9.37 1.37
C ALA A 62 18.05 10.76 0.70
N ASP A 63 18.24 10.77 -0.63
CA ASP A 63 18.15 11.96 -1.48
C ASP A 63 17.00 11.80 -2.49
N PRO A 64 15.86 12.46 -2.24
CA PRO A 64 14.70 12.39 -3.14
C PRO A 64 15.00 12.84 -4.57
N SER A 65 15.87 13.84 -4.76
CA SER A 65 16.20 14.38 -6.08
C SER A 65 17.06 13.41 -6.87
N LEU A 66 18.02 12.77 -6.20
CA LEU A 66 18.87 11.76 -6.80
C LEU A 66 18.07 10.49 -7.11
N PHE A 67 17.21 10.06 -6.19
CA PHE A 67 16.32 8.91 -6.39
C PHE A 67 15.44 9.09 -7.63
N ILE A 68 14.74 10.23 -7.76
CA ILE A 68 13.87 10.53 -8.91
C ILE A 68 14.65 10.45 -10.24
N GLN A 69 15.89 10.94 -10.28
CA GLN A 69 16.74 10.89 -11.48
C GLN A 69 17.18 9.48 -11.88
N GLN A 70 17.18 8.52 -10.95
CA GLN A 70 17.57 7.13 -11.20
C GLN A 70 16.40 6.26 -11.69
N LEU A 71 15.17 6.78 -11.68
CA LEU A 71 14.00 6.02 -12.11
C LEU A 71 14.01 5.83 -13.65
N PRO A 72 13.64 4.63 -14.14
CA PRO A 72 13.84 4.28 -15.55
C PRO A 72 12.76 4.84 -16.48
N ASP A 73 11.59 5.17 -15.95
CA ASP A 73 10.44 5.61 -16.75
C ASP A 73 9.77 6.87 -16.18
N GLU A 74 9.04 7.56 -17.06
CA GLU A 74 8.39 8.82 -16.76
C GLU A 74 7.22 8.66 -15.78
N GLN A 75 6.56 7.49 -15.74
CA GLN A 75 5.43 7.29 -14.84
C GLN A 75 5.90 7.19 -13.39
N LEU A 76 6.92 6.38 -13.11
CA LEU A 76 7.53 6.30 -11.79
C LEU A 76 8.16 7.62 -11.37
N THR A 77 8.80 8.33 -12.30
CA THR A 77 9.37 9.67 -12.05
C THR A 77 8.29 10.65 -11.59
N ARG A 78 7.16 10.70 -12.30
CA ARG A 78 6.01 11.53 -11.93
C ARG A 78 5.43 11.13 -10.58
N LEU A 79 5.22 9.83 -10.35
CA LEU A 79 4.73 9.31 -9.08
C LEU A 79 5.64 9.72 -7.92
N ALA A 80 6.95 9.45 -8.01
CA ALA A 80 7.92 9.83 -6.98
C ALA A 80 7.95 11.35 -6.75
N THR A 81 7.82 12.14 -7.81
CA THR A 81 7.71 13.60 -7.71
C THR A 81 6.45 14.01 -6.94
N GLU A 82 5.30 13.41 -7.24
CA GLU A 82 4.07 13.68 -6.48
C GLU A 82 4.21 13.30 -5.00
N LEU A 83 4.85 12.16 -4.70
CA LEU A 83 5.05 11.67 -3.34
C LEU A 83 5.98 12.57 -2.54
N THR A 84 7.04 13.09 -3.16
CA THR A 84 7.94 14.04 -2.50
C THR A 84 7.28 15.39 -2.23
N MET A 85 6.28 15.78 -3.02
CA MET A 85 5.46 16.96 -2.76
C MET A 85 4.39 16.75 -1.67
N LEU A 86 4.10 15.50 -1.26
CA LEU A 86 3.19 15.26 -0.16
C LEU A 86 3.78 15.83 1.12
N SER A 87 3.00 16.67 1.80
CA SER A 87 3.30 17.08 3.17
C SER A 87 3.02 15.90 4.10
N VAL A 88 3.97 14.98 4.20
CA VAL A 88 4.01 13.98 5.26
C VAL A 88 4.70 14.58 6.49
N ASN A 89 4.28 14.15 7.68
CA ASN A 89 4.79 14.66 8.93
C ASN A 89 6.19 14.09 9.17
N ASP A 90 7.23 14.92 9.25
CA ASP A 90 8.59 14.41 9.42
C ASP A 90 8.77 13.76 10.82
N ASP A 91 7.98 14.19 11.81
CA ASP A 91 7.82 13.52 13.10
C ASP A 91 6.70 12.46 13.00
N TYR A 92 6.97 11.33 12.36
CA TYR A 92 6.08 10.18 12.38
C TYR A 92 6.31 9.36 13.65
N ASP A 93 5.24 8.76 14.19
CA ASP A 93 5.36 7.74 15.23
C ASP A 93 5.49 6.36 14.56
N GLU A 94 6.35 5.49 15.10
CA GLU A 94 6.45 4.09 14.67
C GLU A 94 5.08 3.39 14.62
N ARG A 95 4.16 3.78 15.52
CA ARG A 95 2.77 3.29 15.53
C ARG A 95 1.99 3.66 14.28
N GLU A 96 2.22 4.86 13.73
CA GLU A 96 1.55 5.32 12.53
C GLU A 96 2.02 4.53 11.30
N LEU A 97 3.34 4.30 11.20
CA LEU A 97 3.90 3.43 10.16
C LEU A 97 3.37 1.99 10.29
N ASP A 98 3.26 1.48 11.52
CA ASP A 98 2.71 0.14 11.77
C ASP A 98 1.27 0.01 11.26
N ASP A 99 0.43 1.02 11.52
CA ASP A 99 -0.96 1.09 11.07
C ASP A 99 -1.07 1.16 9.54
N TYR A 100 -0.24 1.99 8.88
CA TYR A 100 -0.20 2.02 7.42
C TYR A 100 0.19 0.66 6.83
N MET A 101 1.23 0.02 7.36
CA MET A 101 1.65 -1.30 6.91
C MET A 101 0.55 -2.36 7.12
N ARG A 102 -0.20 -2.31 8.24
CA ARG A 102 -1.36 -3.20 8.46
C ARG A 102 -2.47 -2.96 7.43
N LEU A 103 -2.76 -1.71 7.09
CA LEU A 103 -3.79 -1.39 6.08
C LEU A 103 -3.43 -1.98 4.72
N ILE A 104 -2.15 -1.91 4.34
CA ILE A 104 -1.62 -2.46 3.09
C ILE A 104 -1.69 -3.98 3.11
N GLU A 105 -1.20 -4.61 4.17
CA GLU A 105 -1.13 -6.06 4.35
C GLU A 105 -2.53 -6.71 4.39
N THR A 106 -3.49 -6.07 5.04
CA THR A 106 -4.85 -6.63 5.20
C THR A 106 -5.76 -6.38 4.01
N TYR A 107 -5.39 -5.47 3.10
CA TYR A 107 -6.25 -5.09 1.97
C TYR A 107 -6.56 -6.25 1.00
N PRO A 108 -5.60 -7.09 0.55
CA PRO A 108 -5.89 -8.23 -0.32
C PRO A 108 -6.96 -9.16 0.26
N LYS A 109 -6.85 -9.48 1.55
CA LYS A 109 -7.83 -10.31 2.27
C LYS A 109 -9.21 -9.65 2.32
N ARG A 110 -9.27 -8.32 2.53
CA ARG A 110 -10.54 -7.58 2.50
C ARG A 110 -11.19 -7.59 1.12
N VAL A 111 -10.40 -7.50 0.05
CA VAL A 111 -10.89 -7.62 -1.33
C VAL A 111 -11.44 -9.02 -1.58
N GLU A 112 -10.72 -10.06 -1.17
CA GLU A 112 -11.19 -11.46 -1.30
C GLU A 112 -12.52 -11.68 -0.57
N ILE A 113 -12.62 -11.21 0.68
CA ILE A 113 -13.87 -11.27 1.46
C ILE A 113 -15.00 -10.56 0.71
N HIS A 114 -14.74 -9.37 0.19
CA HIS A 114 -15.76 -8.60 -0.53
C HIS A 114 -16.22 -9.30 -1.82
N GLN A 115 -15.29 -9.90 -2.58
CA GLN A 115 -15.63 -10.68 -3.77
C GLN A 115 -16.51 -11.88 -3.42
N LYS A 116 -16.16 -12.64 -2.37
CA LYS A 116 -16.99 -13.76 -1.88
C LYS A 116 -18.38 -13.29 -1.44
N GLU A 117 -18.49 -12.14 -0.78
CA GLU A 117 -19.79 -11.56 -0.41
C GLU A 117 -20.66 -11.23 -1.64
N LEU A 118 -20.06 -10.76 -2.73
CA LEU A 118 -20.76 -10.51 -3.99
C LEU A 118 -21.18 -11.82 -4.68
N GLU A 119 -20.37 -12.87 -4.59
CA GLU A 119 -20.73 -14.20 -5.09
C GLU A 119 -21.92 -14.78 -4.33
N VAL A 120 -21.92 -14.69 -2.99
CA VAL A 120 -23.05 -15.11 -2.15
C VAL A 120 -24.35 -14.40 -2.55
N LYS A 121 -24.30 -13.10 -2.84
CA LYS A 121 -25.48 -12.33 -3.27
C LYS A 121 -26.06 -12.80 -4.62
N LYS A 122 -25.22 -13.42 -5.46
CA LYS A 122 -25.61 -13.95 -6.77
C LYS A 122 -26.02 -15.43 -6.72
N GLU A 123 -25.63 -16.14 -5.67
CA GLU A 123 -25.95 -17.55 -5.46
C GLU A 123 -27.45 -17.73 -5.17
N LYS A 124 -28.06 -18.70 -5.86
CA LYS A 124 -29.48 -19.01 -5.76
C LYS A 124 -29.75 -20.20 -4.84
N ASP A 125 -28.74 -21.03 -4.61
CA ASP A 125 -28.83 -22.18 -3.70
C ASP A 125 -28.57 -21.74 -2.24
N PRO A 126 -29.58 -21.83 -1.36
CA PRO A 126 -29.46 -21.37 0.02
C PRO A 126 -28.45 -22.17 0.85
N ILE A 127 -28.24 -23.46 0.52
CA ILE A 127 -27.28 -24.31 1.24
C ILE A 127 -25.85 -23.89 0.87
N LYS A 128 -25.59 -23.67 -0.42
CA LYS A 128 -24.28 -23.17 -0.88
C LYS A 128 -23.99 -21.77 -0.36
N ALA A 129 -24.98 -20.87 -0.38
CA ALA A 129 -24.84 -19.54 0.18
C ALA A 129 -24.47 -19.58 1.68
N ALA A 130 -25.09 -20.47 2.46
CA ALA A 130 -24.76 -20.64 3.88
C ALA A 130 -23.33 -21.16 4.10
N MET A 131 -22.86 -22.10 3.27
CA MET A 131 -21.47 -22.58 3.32
C MET A 131 -20.47 -21.47 3.01
N MET A 132 -20.72 -20.68 1.96
CA MET A 132 -19.88 -19.54 1.58
C MET A 132 -19.85 -18.46 2.67
N LEU A 133 -20.99 -18.16 3.30
CA LEU A 133 -21.05 -17.23 4.44
C LEU A 133 -20.22 -17.70 5.65
N THR A 134 -20.22 -19.01 5.91
CA THR A 134 -19.41 -19.61 6.98
C THR A 134 -17.92 -19.41 6.69
N GLU A 135 -17.51 -19.57 5.44
CA GLU A 135 -16.12 -19.34 5.03
C GLU A 135 -15.73 -17.86 5.13
N ILE A 136 -16.60 -16.95 4.71
CA ILE A 136 -16.39 -15.50 4.88
C ILE A 136 -16.20 -15.13 6.35
N GLN A 137 -16.97 -15.72 7.27
CA GLN A 137 -16.82 -15.49 8.71
C GLN A 137 -15.45 -15.95 9.23
N ARG A 138 -14.96 -17.11 8.77
CA ARG A 138 -13.61 -17.58 9.13
C ARG A 138 -12.53 -16.65 8.62
N LEU A 139 -12.62 -16.19 7.37
CA LEU A 139 -11.66 -15.25 6.80
C LEU A 139 -11.63 -13.92 7.56
N LYS A 140 -12.79 -13.42 7.99
CA LYS A 140 -12.89 -12.20 8.81
C LYS A 140 -12.24 -12.33 10.19
N GLN A 141 -12.15 -13.54 10.75
CA GLN A 141 -11.47 -13.79 12.02
C GLN A 141 -9.94 -13.81 11.88
N MET A 142 -9.41 -13.91 10.66
CA MET A 142 -7.97 -13.95 10.35
C MET A 142 -7.41 -12.58 9.89
N LEU A 143 -8.22 -11.53 9.98
CA LEU A 143 -7.86 -10.12 9.79
C LEU A 143 -7.48 -9.50 11.13
#